data_AF-A0A7Y2T1I1-F1
#
_entry.id   AF-A0A7Y2T1I1-F1
#
_cell.length_a   1.000
_cell.length_b   1.000
_cell.length_c   1.000
_cell.angle_alpha   90.00
_cell.angle_beta   90.00
_cell.angle_gamma   90.00
#
_symmetry.space_group_name_H-M   'P 1'
#
loop_
_entity.id
_entity.type
_entity.pdbx_description
1 polymer ?
#
loop_
_entity_poly.entity_id
_entity_poly.type
_entity_poly.pdbx_seq_one_letter_code
_entity_poly.pdbx_strand_id
1 'polypeptide(L)' 'IVHYANHNLPFGGSNNSGIGKSHGFYGFRAFSNERAILRQHTPGAMELLFPPYTNIKQKLAKLTIKWF' A
#
# COMPACT_ATOMS: atom_id res chain seq x y z
N ILE A 1 -3.77 -27.77 20.08
CA ILE A 1 -2.64 -28.06 19.17
C ILE A 1 -3.06 -28.05 17.69
N VAL A 2 -4.30 -28.45 17.35
CA VAL A 2 -4.83 -28.40 15.97
C VAL A 2 -4.78 -26.98 15.35
N HIS A 3 -5.04 -25.93 16.13
CA HIS A 3 -4.99 -24.54 15.67
C HIS A 3 -3.56 -24.03 15.37
N TYR A 4 -2.53 -24.63 15.96
CA TYR A 4 -1.13 -24.27 15.71
C TYR A 4 -0.56 -24.98 14.49
N ALA A 5 -1.03 -26.20 14.20
CA ALA A 5 -0.56 -27.01 13.07
C ALA A 5 -1.01 -26.48 11.69
N ASN A 6 -2.00 -25.59 11.65
CA ASN A 6 -2.49 -25.02 10.40
C ASN A 6 -1.59 -23.88 9.91
N HIS A 7 -0.84 -24.16 8.85
CA HIS A 7 0.14 -23.22 8.31
C HIS A 7 -0.44 -21.95 7.68
N ASN A 8 -1.75 -21.97 7.37
CA ASN A 8 -2.45 -20.84 6.76
C ASN A 8 -3.05 -19.87 7.81
N LEU A 9 -2.98 -20.19 9.10
CA LEU A 9 -3.48 -19.30 10.14
C LEU A 9 -2.32 -18.48 10.74
N PRO A 10 -2.45 -17.14 10.81
CA PRO A 10 -1.43 -16.31 11.43
C PRO A 10 -1.44 -16.52 12.95
N PHE A 11 -0.41 -17.16 13.48
CA PHE A 11 -0.26 -17.39 14.92
C PHE A 11 0.54 -16.25 15.56
N GLY A 12 0.03 -15.66 16.63
CA GLY A 12 0.71 -14.56 17.32
C GLY A 12 -0.13 -14.01 18.46
N GLY A 13 0.52 -13.25 19.34
CA GLY A 13 -0.11 -12.63 20.50
C GLY A 13 -0.92 -11.38 20.14
N SER A 14 -1.60 -10.83 21.15
CA SER A 14 -2.16 -9.48 21.12
C SER A 14 -1.90 -8.82 22.48
N ASN A 15 -1.48 -7.55 22.47
CA ASN A 15 -1.17 -6.76 23.67
C ASN A 15 -0.17 -7.46 24.60
N ASN A 16 -0.60 -7.82 25.82
CA ASN A 16 0.26 -8.42 26.85
C ASN A 16 0.77 -9.82 26.48
N SER A 17 0.17 -10.46 25.47
CA SER A 17 0.60 -11.77 24.96
C SER A 17 1.60 -11.68 23.80
N GLY A 18 2.01 -10.47 23.39
CA GLY A 18 2.96 -10.22 22.30
C GLY A 18 2.36 -9.45 21.12
N ILE A 19 3.22 -8.84 20.29
CA ILE A 19 2.84 -8.06 19.11
C ILE A 19 3.44 -8.70 17.86
N GLY A 20 2.63 -8.87 16.83
CA GLY A 20 3.03 -9.51 15.57
C GLY A 20 2.53 -10.94 15.48
N LYS A 21 2.44 -11.43 14.24
CA LYS A 21 1.98 -12.78 13.93
C LYS A 21 3.01 -13.43 13.00
N SER A 22 3.33 -14.68 13.26
CA SER A 22 4.28 -15.48 12.49
C SER A 22 3.69 -16.85 12.26
N HIS A 23 3.61 -17.24 11.00
CA HIS A 23 3.39 -18.61 10.54
C HIS A 23 3.41 -18.60 9.01
N GLY A 24 4.05 -19.57 8.36
CA GLY A 24 4.06 -19.69 6.90
C GLY A 24 4.33 -18.36 6.18
N PHE A 25 3.41 -17.94 5.32
CA PHE A 25 3.47 -16.66 4.59
C PHE A 25 3.50 -15.42 5.50
N TYR A 26 2.78 -15.45 6.62
CA TYR A 26 2.76 -14.33 7.57
C TYR A 26 4.11 -14.16 8.29
N GLY A 27 4.82 -15.26 8.53
CA GLY A 27 6.19 -15.23 9.03
C GLY A 27 7.14 -14.60 8.01
N PHE A 28 7.07 -15.04 6.74
CA PHE A 28 7.85 -14.44 5.66
C PHE A 28 7.61 -12.94 5.53
N ARG A 29 6.35 -12.50 5.57
CA ARG A 29 5.99 -11.08 5.51
C ARG A 29 6.51 -10.29 6.72
N ALA A 30 6.47 -10.88 7.91
CA ALA A 30 6.95 -10.23 9.14
C ALA A 30 8.47 -10.00 9.15
N PHE A 31 9.24 -10.87 8.48
CA PHE A 31 10.70 -10.73 8.35
C PHE A 31 11.16 -10.07 7.04
N SER A 32 10.22 -9.73 6.16
CA SER A 32 10.51 -9.06 4.89
C SER A 32 10.16 -7.58 4.98
N ASN A 33 10.93 -6.74 4.30
CA ASN A 33 10.58 -5.34 4.14
C ASN A 33 9.84 -5.15 2.80
N GLU A 34 8.55 -4.81 2.86
CA GLU A 34 7.77 -4.54 1.65
C GLU A 34 8.22 -3.22 1.02
N ARG A 35 9.06 -3.31 0.00
CA ARG A 35 9.51 -2.13 -0.76
C ARG A 35 8.46 -1.74 -1.80
N ALA A 36 7.82 -0.59 -1.60
CA ALA A 36 6.97 0.02 -2.61
C ALA A 36 7.82 0.51 -3.79
N ILE A 37 7.48 0.07 -5.00
CA ILE A 37 8.11 0.55 -6.25
C ILE A 37 6.99 1.02 -7.17
N LEU A 38 6.98 2.33 -7.46
CA LEU A 38 6.11 2.91 -8.48
C LEU A 38 6.86 2.93 -9.81
N ARG A 39 6.33 2.21 -10.82
CA ARG A 39 6.87 2.23 -12.18
C ARG A 39 5.87 2.94 -13.10
N GLN A 40 6.17 4.19 -13.44
CA GLN A 40 5.35 4.98 -14.35
C GLN A 40 5.78 4.72 -15.80
N HIS A 41 4.89 4.15 -16.62
CA HIS A 41 5.17 3.84 -18.03
C HIS A 41 4.98 5.07 -18.95
N THR A 42 4.11 5.99 -18.57
CA THR A 42 3.72 7.15 -19.39
C THR A 42 3.99 8.47 -18.66
N PRO A 43 4.78 9.40 -19.20
CA PRO A 43 5.06 10.70 -18.56
C PRO A 43 3.84 11.63 -18.45
N GLY A 44 2.80 11.42 -19.29
CA GLY A 44 1.76 12.42 -19.52
C GLY A 44 0.80 12.73 -18.36
N ALA A 45 0.56 11.78 -17.43
CA ALA A 45 -0.36 12.05 -16.31
C ALA A 45 0.24 13.02 -15.27
N MET A 46 1.56 12.94 -15.05
CA MET A 46 2.26 13.86 -14.14
C MET A 46 2.59 15.19 -14.81
N GLU A 47 2.73 15.23 -16.13
CA GLU A 47 2.92 16.48 -16.90
C GLU A 47 1.71 17.43 -16.82
N LEU A 48 0.53 16.90 -16.45
CA LEU A 48 -0.64 17.71 -16.15
C LEU A 48 -0.57 18.39 -14.77
N LEU A 49 0.22 17.80 -13.85
CA LEU A 49 0.52 18.35 -12.52
C LEU A 49 1.72 19.31 -12.54
N PHE A 50 2.59 19.24 -13.55
CA PHE A 50 3.71 20.17 -13.70
C PHE A 50 3.28 21.49 -14.41
N PRO A 51 3.87 22.64 -14.01
CA PRO A 51 3.61 23.93 -14.65
C PRO A 51 4.08 23.93 -16.12
N PRO A 52 3.52 24.79 -17.01
CA PRO A 52 2.61 25.90 -16.74
C PRO A 52 1.14 25.47 -16.61
N TYR A 53 0.48 25.96 -15.55
CA TYR A 53 -0.95 25.74 -15.31
C TYR A 53 -1.78 26.66 -16.22
N THR A 54 -2.13 26.18 -17.40
CA THR A 54 -3.11 26.87 -18.25
C THR A 54 -4.51 26.79 -17.62
N ASN A 55 -5.40 27.74 -17.97
CA ASN A 55 -6.78 27.79 -17.43
C ASN A 55 -7.55 26.46 -17.55
N ILE A 56 -7.22 25.66 -18.58
CA ILE A 56 -7.80 24.34 -18.82
C ILE A 56 -7.29 23.32 -17.79
N LYS A 57 -5.98 23.28 -17.51
CA LYS A 57 -5.38 22.40 -16.49
C LYS A 57 -5.90 22.72 -15.09
N GLN A 58 -6.10 24.00 -14.76
CA GLN A 58 -6.65 24.41 -13.45
C GLN A 58 -8.11 23.99 -13.27
N LYS A 59 -8.92 24.06 -14.35
CA LYS A 59 -10.32 23.60 -14.33
C LYS A 59 -10.38 22.07 -14.18
N LEU A 60 -9.50 21.34 -14.86
CA LEU A 60 -9.36 19.88 -14.70
C LEU A 60 -8.95 19.49 -13.28
N ALA A 61 -7.92 20.13 -12.72
CA ALA A 61 -7.43 19.85 -11.37
C ALA A 61 -8.50 20.12 -10.30
N LYS A 62 -9.26 21.21 -10.42
CA LYS A 62 -10.39 21.50 -9.52
C LYS A 62 -11.50 20.46 -9.64
N LEU A 63 -11.75 19.94 -10.84
CA LEU A 63 -12.78 18.93 -11.06
C LEU A 63 -12.36 17.57 -10.50
N THR A 64 -11.09 17.18 -10.66
CA THR A 64 -10.56 15.94 -10.08
C THR A 64 -10.50 15.98 -8.55
N ILE A 65 -10.15 17.12 -7.95
CA ILE A 65 -10.16 17.30 -6.48
C ILE A 65 -11.59 17.29 -5.92
N LYS A 66 -12.58 17.76 -6.68
CA LYS A 66 -13.98 17.76 -6.25
C LYS A 66 -14.63 16.37 -6.28
N TRP A 67 -14.15 15.48 -7.14
CA TRP A 67 -14.75 14.19 -7.40
C TRP A 67 -14.09 13.03 -6.63
N PHE A 68 -12.90 13.26 -6.08
CA PHE A 68 -12.20 12.36 -5.17
C PHE A 68 -12.51 12.75 -3.71
#